data_AF-J9E4R5-F1
#
_entry.id   AF-J9E4R5-F1
#
_cell.length_a   1.000
_cell.length_b   1.000
_cell.length_c   1.000
_cell.angle_alpha   90.00
_cell.angle_beta   90.00
_cell.angle_gamma   90.00
#
_symmetry.space_group_name_H-M   'P 1'
#
loop_
_entity.id
_entity.type
_entity.pdbx_description
1 polymer ?
#
loop_
_entity_poly.entity_id
_entity_poly.type
_entity_poly.pdbx_seq_one_letter_code
_entity_poly.pdbx_strand_id
1 'polypeptide(L)' 'DNILEVYRKLPNIEEQIWGKVIVMERNIRSAKAYLRSRVITVDGSEAEFDGL' A
#
# COMPACT_ATOMS: atom_id res chain seq x y z
N ASP A 1 10.22 9.85 5.69
CA ASP A 1 10.47 9.58 4.25
C ASP A 1 9.22 9.19 3.46
N ASN A 2 8.37 8.28 3.97
CA ASN A 2 7.16 7.82 3.26
C ASN A 2 6.21 8.94 2.78
N ILE A 3 6.04 10.00 3.57
CA ILE A 3 5.16 11.12 3.22
C ILE A 3 5.67 11.91 2.01
N LEU A 4 7.00 12.09 1.90
CA LEU A 4 7.63 12.75 0.75
C LEU A 4 7.53 11.88 -0.51
N GLU A 5 7.60 10.54 -0.36
CA GLU A 5 7.37 9.61 -1.49
C GLU A 5 5.96 9.76 -2.06
N VAL A 6 4.94 9.91 -1.21
CA VAL A 6 3.55 10.12 -1.65
C VAL A 6 3.42 11.47 -2.37
N TYR A 7 3.90 12.56 -1.77
CA TYR A 7 3.81 13.89 -2.39
C TYR A 7 4.49 13.96 -3.77
N ARG A 8 5.66 13.32 -3.94
CA ARG A 8 6.36 13.29 -5.23
C ARG A 8 5.61 12.53 -6.31
N LYS A 9 4.86 11.49 -5.94
CA LYS A 9 4.14 10.64 -6.89
C LYS A 9 2.70 11.08 -7.11
N LEU A 10 2.17 11.96 -6.25
CA LEU A 10 0.79 12.40 -6.25
C LEU A 10 0.23 12.77 -7.65
N PRO A 11 0.95 13.49 -8.53
CA PRO A 11 0.45 13.81 -9.87
C PRO A 11 0.24 12.59 -10.79
N ASN A 12 0.89 11.47 -10.48
CA ASN A 12 0.89 10.23 -11.27
C ASN A 12 0.17 9.07 -10.55
N ILE A 13 -0.48 9.34 -9.41
CA ILE A 13 -1.32 8.35 -8.74
C ILE A 13 -2.66 8.33 -9.47
N GLU A 14 -3.06 7.15 -9.94
CA GLU A 14 -4.37 6.97 -10.58
C GLU A 14 -5.50 7.35 -9.61
N GLU A 15 -6.54 8.05 -10.08
CA GLU A 15 -7.64 8.56 -9.25
C GLU A 15 -8.32 7.48 -8.38
N GLN A 16 -8.26 6.21 -8.81
CA GLN A 16 -8.83 5.08 -8.08
C GLN A 16 -8.00 4.59 -6.89
N ILE A 17 -6.75 5.07 -6.73
CA ILE A 17 -5.91 4.73 -5.57
C ILE A 17 -6.18 5.73 -4.45
N TRP A 18 -6.72 5.25 -3.33
CA TRP A 18 -7.04 6.11 -2.18
C TRP A 18 -6.06 5.97 -1.02
N GLY A 19 -5.19 4.96 -1.03
CA GLY A 19 -4.28 4.71 0.07
C GLY A 19 -3.07 3.86 -0.30
N LYS A 20 -2.12 3.79 0.65
CA LYS A 20 -0.91 2.99 0.54
C LYS A 20 -0.64 2.29 1.87
N VAL A 21 -0.47 0.98 1.84
CA VAL A 21 -0.07 0.18 3.00
C VAL A 21 1.39 -0.22 2.84
N ILE A 22 2.14 -0.16 3.95
CA ILE A 22 3.53 -0.59 4.03
C ILE A 22 3.62 -1.61 5.16
N VAL A 23 3.99 -2.84 4.82
CA VAL A 23 4.20 -3.91 5.81
C VAL A 23 5.63 -3.85 6.30
N MET A 24 5.78 -3.86 7.63
CA MET A 24 7.07 -3.73 8.31
C MET A 24 7.32 -4.97 9.17
N GLU A 25 8.51 -5.53 9.05
CA GLU A 25 9.05 -6.54 9.96
C GLU A 25 10.21 -5.90 10.72
N ARG A 26 9.96 -5.52 11.98
CA ARG A 26 10.88 -4.70 12.77
C ARG A 26 11.22 -3.39 12.02
N ASN A 27 12.48 -3.21 11.63
CA ASN A 27 12.99 -2.07 10.89
C ASN A 27 13.11 -2.33 9.38
N ILE A 28 12.63 -3.47 8.89
CA ILE A 28 12.68 -3.85 7.47
C ILE A 28 11.30 -3.66 6.85
N ARG A 29 11.26 -3.00 5.69
CA ARG A 29 10.05 -2.92 4.88
C ARG A 29 9.92 -4.17 4.03
N SER A 30 8.96 -5.04 4.37
CA SER A 30 8.75 -6.34 3.71
C SER A 30 7.88 -6.22 2.45
N ALA A 31 6.86 -5.34 2.46
CA ALA A 31 5.96 -5.16 1.30
C ALA A 31 5.39 -3.73 1.16
N LYS A 32 4.83 -3.45 -0.02
CA LYS A 32 4.04 -2.25 -0.33
C LYS A 32 2.80 -2.63 -1.14
N ALA A 33 1.65 -2.06 -0.81
CA ALA A 33 0.41 -2.20 -1.57
C ALA A 33 -0.25 -0.83 -1.80
N TYR A 34 -0.87 -0.66 -2.97
CA TYR A 34 -1.70 0.50 -3.29
C TYR A 34 -3.16 0.08 -3.25
N LEU A 35 -3.97 0.82 -2.49
CA LEU A 35 -5.35 0.46 -2.21
C LEU A 35 -6.28 1.04 -3.26
N ARG A 36 -7.02 0.16 -3.94
CA ARG A 36 -8.04 0.52 -4.95
C ARG A 36 -9.44 0.09 -4.51
N SER A 37 -9.55 -1.11 -3.92
CA SER A 37 -10.80 -1.58 -3.34
C SER A 37 -11.21 -0.75 -2.12
N ARG A 38 -12.52 -0.60 -1.90
CA ARG A 38 -13.07 0.19 -0.78
C ARG A 38 -12.84 -0.48 0.57
N VAL A 39 -12.75 -1.81 0.57
CA VAL A 39 -12.55 -2.64 1.76
C VAL A 39 -11.26 -3.39 1.56
N ILE A 40 -10.40 -3.37 2.58
CA ILE A 40 -9.12 -4.07 2.57
C ILE A 40 -9.09 -5.01 3.76
N THR A 41 -8.81 -6.28 3.52
CA THR A 41 -8.63 -7.30 4.56
C THR A 41 -7.14 -7.48 4.81
N VAL A 42 -6.74 -7.45 6.09
CA VAL A 42 -5.36 -7.73 6.50
C VAL A 42 -5.41 -8.90 7.47
N ASP A 43 -4.83 -10.03 7.08
CA ASP A 43 -4.75 -11.25 7.88
C ASP A 43 -3.35 -11.86 7.82
N GLY A 44 -3.16 -13.01 8.49
CA GLY A 44 -1.90 -13.74 8.55
C GLY A 44 -1.80 -14.87 7.52
N SER A 45 -2.61 -14.85 6.46
CA SER A 45 -2.50 -15.88 5.41
C SER A 45 -1.21 -15.72 4.60
N GLU A 46 -0.82 -16.80 3.93
CA GLU A 46 0.32 -16.80 3.01
C GLU A 46 -0.06 -16.27 1.60
N ALA A 47 -1.31 -15.87 1.39
CA ALA A 47 -1.75 -15.30 0.13
C ALA A 47 -1.11 -13.90 -0.07
N GLU A 48 -0.60 -13.65 -1.28
CA GLU A 48 -0.10 -12.33 -1.65
C GLU A 48 -1.23 -11.30 -1.81
N PHE A 49 -0.88 -10.02 -1.90
CA PHE A 49 -1.85 -8.96 -2.17
C PHE A 49 -2.48 -9.12 -3.55
N ASP A 50 -3.78 -9.42 -3.59
CA ASP A 50 -4.55 -9.65 -4.82
C ASP A 50 -5.20 -8.37 -5.38
N GLY A 51 -5.28 -7.30 -4.58
CA GLY A 51 -5.80 -6.00 -5.00
C GLY A 51 -7.30 -5.96 -5.30
N LEU A 52 -8.03 -7.02 -4.94
CA LEU A 52 -9.49 -7.14 -5.06
C LEU A 52 -10.22 -6.33 -3.98
#